data_AF-A0A662CTH5-F1
#
_entry.id   AF-A0A662CTH5-F1
#
_cell.length_a   1.000
_cell.length_b   1.000
_cell.length_c   1.000
_cell.angle_alpha   90.00
_cell.angle_beta   90.00
_cell.angle_gamma   90.00
#
_symmetry.space_group_name_H-M   'P 1'
#
loop_
_entity.id
_entity.type
_entity.pdbx_description
1 polymer ?
#
loop_
_entity_poly.entity_id
_entity_poly.type
_entity_poly.pdbx_seq_one_letter_code
_entity_poly.pdbx_strand_id
1 'polypeptide(L)'
;MNIAKRLTSLEKKIGYSFQNLDYLQIAITHSSFAYENQDDHLSDNEVLEFLGDAVIGLILAHYLVENYPFLDEGDLSKFKAAAASTNTLASFARGVSLDKKILLGKGEVKSKGYK
;
A
#
# COMPACT_ATOMS: atom_id res chain seq x y z
N MET A 1 8.86 -12.04 15.25
CA MET A 1 7.38 -11.93 15.37
C MET A 1 6.77 -12.61 14.15
N ASN A 2 5.91 -13.62 14.34
CA ASN A 2 5.39 -14.49 13.29
C ASN A 2 4.61 -13.71 12.20
N ILE A 3 4.91 -13.96 10.92
CA ILE A 3 4.26 -13.32 9.75
C ILE A 3 2.75 -13.53 9.79
N ALA A 4 2.27 -14.74 10.07
CA ALA A 4 0.84 -15.05 10.15
C ALA A 4 0.09 -14.15 11.15
N LYS A 5 0.71 -13.87 12.31
CA LYS A 5 0.13 -12.95 13.30
C LYS A 5 0.03 -11.51 12.79
N ARG A 6 0.95 -11.07 11.92
CA ARG A 6 0.87 -9.75 11.26
C ARG A 6 -0.29 -9.71 10.28
N LEU A 7 -0.44 -10.73 9.44
CA LEU A 7 -1.51 -10.85 8.44
C LEU A 7 -2.90 -10.79 9.10
N THR A 8 -3.18 -11.70 10.05
CA THR A 8 -4.49 -11.73 10.74
C THR A 8 -4.79 -10.42 11.49
N SER A 9 -3.77 -9.79 12.07
CA SER A 9 -3.94 -8.49 12.72
C SER A 9 -4.27 -7.37 11.74
N LEU A 10 -3.74 -7.44 10.51
CA LEU A 10 -3.99 -6.45 9.48
C LEU A 10 -5.40 -6.61 8.91
N GLU A 11 -5.81 -7.84 8.57
CA GLU A 11 -7.18 -8.16 8.12
C GLU A 11 -8.24 -7.62 9.10
N LYS A 12 -8.07 -7.89 10.39
CA LYS A 12 -8.96 -7.38 11.43
C LYS A 12 -8.99 -5.85 11.50
N LYS A 13 -7.86 -5.19 11.23
CA LYS A 13 -7.73 -3.73 11.31
C LYS A 13 -8.36 -3.03 10.12
N ILE A 14 -8.29 -3.62 8.93
CA ILE A 14 -8.91 -3.09 7.70
C ILE A 14 -10.34 -3.59 7.50
N GLY A 15 -10.79 -4.58 8.28
CA GLY A 15 -12.15 -5.13 8.20
C GLY A 15 -12.37 -5.99 6.95
N TYR A 16 -11.31 -6.58 6.40
CA TYR A 16 -11.36 -7.38 5.18
C TYR A 16 -10.58 -8.69 5.38
N SER A 17 -11.21 -9.80 5.02
CA SER A 17 -10.59 -11.13 5.01
C SER A 17 -10.21 -11.50 3.58
N PHE A 18 -8.93 -11.76 3.35
CA PHE A 18 -8.42 -12.17 2.06
C PHE A 18 -8.76 -13.64 1.80
N GLN A 19 -9.19 -13.94 0.57
CA GLN A 19 -9.39 -15.32 0.12
C GLN A 19 -8.06 -16.07 -0.01
N ASN A 20 -7.00 -15.35 -0.42
CA ASN A 20 -5.64 -15.85 -0.46
C ASN A 20 -4.72 -14.89 0.31
N LEU A 21 -4.16 -15.38 1.42
CA LEU A 21 -3.25 -14.62 2.28
C LEU A 21 -1.89 -14.35 1.64
N ASP A 22 -1.52 -15.08 0.59
CA ASP A 22 -0.26 -14.85 -0.12
C ASP A 22 -0.23 -13.46 -0.74
N TYR A 23 -1.36 -12.98 -1.28
CA TYR A 23 -1.45 -11.61 -1.80
C TYR A 23 -1.24 -10.57 -0.71
N LEU A 24 -1.79 -10.80 0.48
CA LEU A 24 -1.58 -9.89 1.62
C LEU A 24 -0.12 -9.92 2.08
N GLN A 25 0.50 -11.11 2.10
CA GLN A 25 1.91 -11.26 2.46
C GLN A 25 2.82 -10.54 1.46
N ILE A 26 2.60 -10.73 0.16
CA ILE A 26 3.33 -10.04 -0.91
C ILE A 26 3.14 -8.52 -0.75
N ALA A 27 1.90 -8.04 -0.58
CA ALA A 27 1.61 -6.61 -0.46
C ALA A 27 2.31 -5.90 0.71
N ILE A 28 2.61 -6.62 1.80
CA ILE A 28 3.35 -6.07 2.96
C ILE A 28 4.85 -6.38 2.92
N THR A 29 5.37 -7.02 1.88
CA THR A 29 6.78 -7.38 1.73
C THR A 29 7.51 -6.34 0.91
N HIS A 30 8.38 -5.55 1.53
CA HIS A 30 9.24 -4.63 0.81
C HIS A 30 10.37 -5.37 0.10
N SER A 31 10.86 -4.84 -1.03
CA SER A 31 11.97 -5.42 -1.79
C SER A 31 13.22 -5.68 -0.93
N SER A 32 13.52 -4.80 0.04
CA SER A 32 14.62 -5.02 1.00
C SER A 32 14.49 -6.31 1.82
N PHE A 33 13.26 -6.74 2.14
CA PHE A 33 13.01 -7.95 2.93
C PHE A 33 13.06 -9.18 2.03
N ALA A 34 12.47 -9.10 0.83
CA ALA A 34 12.56 -10.16 -0.16
C ALA A 34 14.02 -10.45 -0.53
N TYR A 35 14.83 -9.41 -0.73
CA TYR A 35 16.26 -9.54 -1.04
C TYR A 35 17.06 -10.22 0.09
N GLU A 36 16.75 -9.93 1.36
CA GLU A 36 17.41 -10.57 2.50
C GLU A 36 16.98 -12.04 2.71
N ASN A 37 15.87 -12.49 2.12
CA ASN A 37 15.30 -13.83 2.29
C ASN A 37 15.08 -14.53 0.93
N GLN A 38 16.03 -14.37 0.00
CA GLN A 38 15.92 -14.92 -1.37
C GLN A 38 15.73 -16.44 -1.42
N ASP A 39 16.27 -17.17 -0.44
CA ASP A 39 16.13 -18.63 -0.35
C ASP A 39 14.66 -19.08 -0.17
N ASP A 40 13.79 -18.19 0.33
CA ASP A 40 12.36 -18.47 0.55
C ASP A 40 11.49 -18.14 -0.68
N HIS A 41 12.10 -17.73 -1.81
CA HIS A 41 11.40 -17.31 -3.04
C HIS A 41 10.29 -16.26 -2.80
N LEU A 42 10.47 -15.41 -1.79
CA LEU A 42 9.51 -14.37 -1.44
C LEU A 42 9.46 -13.30 -2.51
N SER A 43 8.27 -13.05 -3.07
CA SER A 43 8.02 -11.89 -3.93
C SER A 43 7.77 -10.64 -3.08
N ASP A 44 8.27 -9.50 -3.55
CA ASP A 44 7.99 -8.19 -2.99
C ASP A 44 6.71 -7.58 -3.57
N ASN A 45 6.37 -6.41 -3.05
CA ASN A 45 5.16 -5.69 -3.38
C ASN A 45 5.22 -4.87 -4.68
N GLU A 46 6.35 -4.78 -5.40
CA GLU A 46 6.51 -3.80 -6.49
C GLU A 46 5.49 -3.98 -7.61
N VAL A 47 5.19 -5.22 -7.99
CA VAL A 47 4.16 -5.53 -9.01
C VAL A 47 2.75 -5.18 -8.52
N LEU A 48 2.45 -5.44 -7.25
CA LEU A 48 1.16 -5.07 -6.65
C LEU A 48 1.03 -3.56 -6.45
N GLU A 49 2.13 -2.86 -6.18
CA GLU A 49 2.19 -1.40 -6.10
C GLU A 49 1.86 -0.78 -7.46
N PHE A 50 2.50 -1.26 -8.53
CA PHE A 50 2.22 -0.82 -9.89
C PHE A 50 0.73 -0.98 -10.26
N LEU A 51 0.13 -2.12 -9.93
CA LEU A 51 -1.31 -2.33 -10.13
C LEU A 51 -2.15 -1.42 -9.23
N GLY A 52 -1.76 -1.28 -7.97
CA GLY A 52 -2.46 -0.49 -6.96
C GLY A 52 -2.55 0.99 -7.32
N ASP A 53 -1.48 1.57 -7.88
CA ASP A 53 -1.47 2.97 -8.33
C ASP A 53 -2.51 3.23 -9.42
N ALA A 54 -2.60 2.32 -10.41
CA ALA A 54 -3.62 2.41 -11.46
C ALA A 54 -5.05 2.29 -10.90
N VAL A 55 -5.27 1.38 -9.93
CA VAL A 55 -6.59 1.20 -9.27
C VAL A 55 -6.99 2.45 -8.48
N ILE A 56 -6.08 3.00 -7.66
CA ILE A 56 -6.32 4.23 -6.90
C ILE A 56 -6.61 5.39 -7.86
N GLY A 57 -5.82 5.53 -8.93
CA GLY A 57 -6.00 6.55 -9.95
C GLY A 57 -7.39 6.49 -10.61
N LEU A 58 -7.87 5.28 -10.94
CA LEU A 58 -9.20 5.08 -11.49
C LEU A 58 -10.32 5.47 -10.50
N ILE A 59 -10.23 4.99 -9.26
CA ILE A 59 -11.25 5.28 -8.23
C ILE A 59 -11.33 6.79 -7.96
N LEU A 60 -10.18 7.46 -7.84
CA LEU A 60 -10.13 8.90 -7.63
C LEU A 60 -10.68 9.68 -8.83
N ALA A 61 -10.32 9.29 -10.05
CA ALA A 61 -10.83 9.94 -11.26
C ALA A 61 -12.36 9.80 -11.35
N HIS A 62 -12.88 8.59 -11.10
CA HIS A 62 -14.32 8.34 -11.09
C HIS A 62 -15.03 9.18 -10.01
N TYR A 63 -14.54 9.16 -8.77
CA TYR A 63 -15.09 9.96 -7.68
C TYR A 63 -15.11 11.46 -8.01
N LEU A 64 -14.02 11.99 -8.57
CA LEU A 64 -13.91 13.42 -8.88
C LEU A 64 -14.88 13.84 -9.99
N VAL A 65 -15.00 13.05 -11.06
CA VAL A 65 -15.92 13.33 -12.17
C VAL A 65 -17.38 13.30 -11.71
N GLU A 66 -17.75 12.35 -10.84
CA GLU A 66 -19.12 12.25 -10.34
C GLU A 66 -19.48 13.37 -9.36
N ASN A 67 -18.55 13.76 -8.47
CA ASN A 67 -18.86 14.69 -7.37
C ASN A 67 -18.53 16.15 -7.69
N TYR A 68 -17.65 16.40 -8.66
CA TYR A 68 -17.23 17.75 -9.06
C TYR A 68 -17.31 17.95 -10.58
N PRO A 69 -18.49 17.75 -11.21
CA PRO A 69 -18.65 17.77 -12.66
C PRO A 69 -18.44 19.15 -13.32
N PHE A 70 -18.31 20.21 -12.50
CA PHE A 70 -18.09 21.59 -12.95
C PHE A 70 -16.60 21.97 -13.04
N LEU A 71 -15.70 21.11 -12.58
CA LEU A 71 -14.25 21.34 -12.69
C LEU A 71 -13.74 20.99 -14.09
N ASP A 72 -12.72 21.71 -14.54
CA ASP A 72 -12.01 21.36 -15.76
C ASP A 72 -11.01 20.22 -15.55
N GLU A 73 -10.48 19.68 -16.65
CA GLU A 73 -9.50 18.57 -16.60
C GLU A 73 -8.26 18.92 -15.78
N GLY A 74 -7.80 20.18 -15.84
CA GLY A 74 -6.60 20.62 -15.14
C GLY A 74 -6.78 20.57 -13.62
N ASP A 75 -7.91 21.05 -13.12
CA ASP A 75 -8.24 21.01 -11.69
C ASP A 75 -8.56 19.59 -11.22
N LEU A 76 -9.27 18.79 -12.00
CA LEU A 76 -9.48 17.36 -11.73
C LEU A 76 -8.13 16.61 -11.61
N SER A 77 -7.20 16.88 -12.51
CA SER A 77 -5.86 16.29 -12.52
C SER A 77 -5.05 16.69 -11.28
N LYS A 78 -5.07 17.97 -10.90
CA LYS A 78 -4.43 18.47 -9.67
C LYS A 78 -5.00 17.82 -8.41
N PHE A 79 -6.34 17.74 -8.29
CA PHE A 79 -6.96 17.11 -7.12
C PHE A 79 -6.67 15.62 -7.05
N LYS A 80 -6.71 14.92 -8.20
CA LYS A 80 -6.32 13.51 -8.28
C LYS A 80 -4.87 13.31 -7.80
N ALA A 81 -3.93 14.13 -8.28
CA ALA A 81 -2.53 14.05 -7.88
C ALA A 81 -2.33 14.34 -6.38
N ALA A 82 -3.03 15.33 -5.82
CA ALA A 82 -2.96 15.63 -4.39
C ALA A 82 -3.51 14.47 -3.52
N ALA A 83 -4.64 13.89 -3.93
CA ALA A 83 -5.28 12.77 -3.24
C ALA A 83 -4.47 11.47 -3.32
N ALA A 84 -3.82 11.21 -4.47
CA ALA A 84 -2.93 10.06 -4.68
C ALA A 84 -1.48 10.30 -4.19
N SER A 85 -1.18 11.47 -3.60
CA SER A 85 0.20 11.77 -3.20
C SER A 85 0.70 10.84 -2.10
N THR A 86 2.01 10.57 -2.11
CA THR A 86 2.70 9.77 -1.09
C THR A 86 2.35 10.22 0.33
N ASN A 87 2.30 11.53 0.57
CA ASN A 87 1.97 12.08 1.90
C ASN A 87 0.55 11.70 2.34
N THR A 88 -0.43 11.83 1.44
CA THR A 88 -1.82 11.47 1.69
C THR A 88 -1.95 9.96 1.94
N LEU A 89 -1.43 9.13 1.03
CA LEU A 89 -1.51 7.68 1.14
C LEU A 89 -0.77 7.14 2.38
N ALA A 90 0.40 7.69 2.70
CA ALA A 90 1.13 7.33 3.92
C ALA A 90 0.35 7.70 5.19
N SER A 91 -0.40 8.81 5.17
CA SER A 91 -1.28 9.18 6.29
C SER A 91 -2.41 8.15 6.48
N PHE A 92 -3.07 7.74 5.40
CA PHE A 92 -4.09 6.68 5.43
C PHE A 92 -3.50 5.33 5.90
N ALA A 93 -2.34 4.94 5.38
CA ALA A 93 -1.63 3.73 5.78
C ALA A 93 -1.35 3.70 7.30
N ARG A 94 -0.91 4.83 7.89
CA ARG A 94 -0.73 4.95 9.34
C ARG A 94 -2.04 4.87 10.12
N GLY A 95 -3.14 5.39 9.58
CA GLY A 95 -4.49 5.26 10.16
C GLY A 95 -4.91 3.80 10.36
N VAL A 96 -4.53 2.92 9.43
CA VAL A 96 -4.75 1.47 9.53
C VAL A 96 -3.55 0.71 10.11
N SER A 97 -2.55 1.42 10.63
CA SER A 97 -1.33 0.85 11.22
C SER A 97 -0.53 -0.06 10.29
N LEU A 98 -0.61 0.17 8.97
CA LEU A 98 0.09 -0.61 7.94
C LEU A 98 1.62 -0.43 8.04
N ASP A 99 2.08 0.77 8.39
CA ASP A 99 3.49 1.11 8.66
C ASP A 99 4.18 0.14 9.63
N LYS A 100 3.42 -0.38 10.60
CA LYS A 100 3.93 -1.34 11.61
C LYS A 100 3.91 -2.79 11.14
N LYS A 101 3.23 -3.06 10.01
CA LYS A 101 3.02 -4.41 9.47
C LYS A 101 3.98 -4.75 8.34
N ILE A 102 4.47 -3.76 7.60
CA ILE A 102 5.47 -3.95 6.53
C ILE A 102 6.66 -4.78 7.03
N LEU A 103 7.07 -5.73 6.19
CA LEU A 103 8.28 -6.52 6.34
C LEU A 103 9.41 -5.77 5.63
N LEU A 104 10.38 -5.33 6.42
CA LEU A 104 11.56 -4.58 5.97
C LEU A 104 12.81 -5.38 6.30
N GLY A 105 13.80 -5.33 5.41
CA GLY A 105 15.13 -5.87 5.68
C GLY A 105 15.79 -5.13 6.86
N LYS A 106 16.74 -5.78 7.52
CA LYS A 106 17.45 -5.22 8.69
C LYS A 106 18.12 -3.89 8.38
N GLY A 107 18.62 -3.71 7.15
CA GLY A 107 19.17 -2.44 6.68
C GLY A 107 18.11 -1.33 6.64
N GLU A 108 16.96 -1.62 6.05
CA GLU A 108 15.88 -0.67 5.82
C GLU A 108 15.14 -0.25 7.11
N VAL A 109 15.11 -1.16 8.10
CA VAL A 109 14.61 -0.81 9.44
C VAL A 109 15.48 0.27 10.10
N LYS A 110 16.80 0.28 9.87
CA LYS A 110 17.74 1.25 10.46
C LYS A 110 17.63 2.63 9.82
N SER A 111 17.35 2.71 8.52
CA SER A 111 17.10 3.96 7.78
C SER A 111 15.71 4.56 8.05
N LYS A 112 14.82 3.84 8.74
CA LYS A 112 13.39 4.19 8.93
C LYS A 112 12.58 4.17 7.64
N GLY A 113 12.81 3.21 6.74
CA GLY A 113 12.09 3.06 5.46
C GLY A 113 10.57 2.80 5.55
N TYR A 114 9.96 2.90 6.74
CA TYR A 114 8.52 2.86 6.96
C TYR A 114 7.90 4.26 7.16
N LYS A 115 8.69 5.33 7.04
CA LYS A 115 8.26 6.72 7.29
C LYS A 115 7.69 7.42 6.07
#